data_AF-A0A350Y711-F1
#
_entry.id   AF-A0A350Y711-F1
#
_cell.length_a   1.000
_cell.length_b   1.000
_cell.length_c   1.000
_cell.angle_alpha   90.00
_cell.angle_beta   90.00
_cell.angle_gamma   90.00
#
_symmetry.space_group_name_H-M   'P 1'
#
loop_
_entity.id
_entity.type
_entity.pdbx_description
1 polymer ?
#
loop_
_entity_poly.entity_id
_entity_poly.type
_entity_poly.pdbx_seq_one_letter_code
_entity_poly.pdbx_strand_id
1 'polypeptide(L)'
;VINRSTAGGSSNEFINHQLGTGTYYVRVFPYGSANTNYNLSLNATPLDYAGNSLSSARNIGTLSGSRSFSDWVGRADTNDYYRFYVGSQSNFSLNL
;
A
#
# COMPACT_ATOMS: atom_id res chain seq x y z
N VAL A 1 -15.08 1.45 12.25
CA VAL A 1 -13.73 1.20 12.79
C VAL A 1 -13.11 0.14 11.89
N ILE A 2 -11.99 0.46 11.23
CA ILE A 2 -11.34 -0.45 10.27
C ILE A 2 -10.48 -1.48 11.00
N ASN A 3 -9.80 -1.06 12.07
CA ASN A 3 -9.08 -1.96 12.97
C ASN A 3 -8.95 -1.32 14.37
N ARG A 4 -8.68 -2.13 15.40
CA ARG A 4 -8.36 -1.67 16.77
C ARG A 4 -7.45 -2.67 17.47
N SER A 5 -6.62 -2.19 18.39
CA SER A 5 -5.97 -3.07 19.37
C SER A 5 -7.02 -3.59 20.36
N THR A 6 -6.84 -4.83 20.82
CA THR A 6 -7.55 -5.42 21.97
C THR A 6 -6.59 -5.81 23.09
N ALA A 7 -5.31 -5.47 22.95
CA ALA A 7 -4.32 -5.65 24.00
C ALA A 7 -4.72 -4.82 25.23
N GLY A 8 -4.58 -5.41 26.41
CA GLY A 8 -4.81 -4.72 27.68
C GLY A 8 -3.50 -4.34 28.36
N GLY A 9 -3.61 -3.52 29.41
CA GLY A 9 -2.47 -3.11 30.22
C GLY A 9 -1.64 -2.00 29.56
N SER A 10 -0.34 -1.97 29.86
CA SER A 10 0.59 -0.89 29.45
C SER A 10 1.64 -1.34 28.44
N SER A 11 1.47 -2.54 27.85
CA SER A 11 2.35 -2.99 26.77
C SER A 11 2.06 -2.22 25.49
N ASN A 12 3.04 -2.17 24.59
CA ASN A 12 2.87 -1.49 23.30
C ASN A 12 1.71 -2.11 22.51
N GLU A 13 0.84 -1.24 22.01
CA GLU A 13 -0.22 -1.62 21.08
C GLU A 13 0.29 -1.52 19.64
N PHE A 14 -0.11 -2.47 18.80
CA PHE A 14 0.32 -2.53 17.41
C PHE A 14 -0.85 -2.91 16.49
N ILE A 15 -1.00 -2.17 15.40
CA ILE A 15 -2.00 -2.43 14.36
C ILE A 15 -1.26 -2.44 13.03
N ASN A 16 -1.28 -3.59 12.35
CA ASN A 16 -0.84 -3.69 10.96
C ASN A 16 -2.04 -4.00 10.08
N HIS A 17 -2.33 -3.12 9.13
CA HIS A 17 -3.46 -3.26 8.23
C HIS A 17 -3.17 -2.59 6.90
N GLN A 18 -3.49 -3.28 5.80
CA GLN A 18 -3.42 -2.70 4.47
C GLN A 18 -4.56 -1.68 4.33
N LEU A 19 -4.21 -0.45 3.97
CA LEU A 19 -5.18 0.62 3.73
C LEU A 19 -5.30 0.87 2.23
N GLY A 20 -6.52 1.16 1.78
CA GLY A 20 -6.75 1.68 0.44
C GLY A 20 -6.36 3.16 0.35
N THR A 21 -6.55 3.76 -0.82
CA THR A 21 -6.43 5.21 -0.96
C THR A 21 -7.55 5.90 -0.16
N GLY A 22 -7.20 6.94 0.59
CA GLY A 22 -8.17 7.69 1.37
C GLY A 22 -7.57 8.42 2.57
N THR A 23 -8.43 9.14 3.28
CA THR A 23 -8.08 9.82 4.53
C THR A 23 -8.51 8.95 5.71
N TYR A 24 -7.57 8.69 6.63
CA TYR A 24 -7.80 7.87 7.82
C TYR A 24 -7.51 8.66 9.09
N TYR A 25 -8.20 8.29 10.16
CA TYR A 25 -8.04 8.88 11.49
C TYR A 25 -7.62 7.80 12.48
N VAL A 26 -6.67 8.13 13.36
CA VAL A 26 -6.27 7.28 14.48
C VAL A 26 -6.84 7.89 15.75
N ARG A 27 -7.55 7.08 16.54
CA ARG A 27 -8.07 7.47 17.86
C ARG A 27 -7.35 6.71 18.94
N VAL A 28 -6.59 7.42 19.77
CA VAL A 28 -6.01 6.92 21.02
C VAL A 28 -6.91 7.37 22.17
N PHE A 29 -7.26 6.47 23.10
CA PHE A 29 -8.12 6.78 24.25
C PHE A 29 -7.69 5.96 25.47
N PRO A 30 -7.78 6.52 26.70
CA PRO A 30 -7.36 5.81 27.90
C PRO A 30 -8.35 4.71 28.30
N TYR A 31 -7.89 3.76 29.09
CA TYR A 31 -8.77 2.80 29.75
C TYR A 31 -9.45 3.44 30.97
N GLY A 32 -10.78 3.45 30.98
CA GLY A 32 -11.57 4.05 32.06
C GLY A 32 -11.29 5.54 32.23
N SER A 33 -11.06 5.98 33.46
CA SER A 33 -10.76 7.37 33.83
C SER A 33 -9.25 7.64 34.02
N ALA A 34 -8.39 6.78 33.49
CA ALA A 34 -6.94 6.93 33.64
C ALA A 34 -6.41 8.12 32.84
N ASN A 35 -5.36 8.76 33.36
CA ASN A 35 -4.56 9.74 32.64
C ASN A 35 -3.21 9.11 32.30
N THR A 36 -2.82 9.17 31.03
CA THR A 36 -1.54 8.62 30.59
C THR A 36 -0.99 9.44 29.42
N ASN A 37 0.32 9.59 29.39
CA ASN A 37 1.01 10.06 28.20
C ASN A 37 1.10 8.91 27.18
N TYR A 38 1.23 9.24 25.90
CA TYR A 38 1.43 8.26 24.84
C TYR A 38 2.49 8.75 23.84
N ASN A 39 3.15 7.80 23.20
CA ASN A 39 3.99 8.03 22.02
C ASN A 39 3.35 7.31 20.84
N LEU A 40 3.09 8.01 19.74
CA LEU A 40 2.49 7.45 18.53
C LEU A 40 3.49 7.52 17.38
N SER A 41 3.82 6.36 16.80
CA SER A 41 4.59 6.26 15.56
C SER A 41 3.69 5.69 14.48
N LEU A 42 3.62 6.37 13.34
CA LEU A 42 2.85 5.95 12.17
C LEU A 42 3.81 5.75 11.00
N ASN A 43 3.68 4.60 10.34
CA ASN A 43 4.40 4.31 9.12
C ASN A 43 3.41 3.71 8.12
N ALA A 44 3.50 4.17 6.88
CA ALA A 44 2.81 3.59 5.75
C ALA A 44 3.80 3.52 4.60
N THR A 45 4.13 2.32 4.17
CA THR A 45 4.88 2.09 2.93
C THR A 45 3.88 1.84 1.82
N PRO A 46 4.01 2.51 0.66
CA PRO A 46 3.29 2.10 -0.55
C PRO A 46 3.47 0.59 -0.79
N LEU A 47 2.45 -0.04 -1.35
CA LEU A 47 2.56 -1.42 -1.79
C LEU A 47 3.36 -1.43 -3.08
N ASP A 48 4.50 -2.11 -3.08
CA ASP A 48 5.27 -2.45 -4.28
C ASP A 48 4.62 -3.67 -4.93
N TYR A 49 4.09 -3.48 -6.14
CA TYR A 49 3.54 -4.57 -6.94
C TYR A 49 4.38 -4.91 -8.18
N ALA A 50 5.33 -4.05 -8.55
CA ALA A 50 6.05 -4.13 -9.80
C ALA A 50 7.53 -4.32 -9.52
N GLY A 51 8.03 -5.54 -9.72
CA GLY A 51 9.40 -5.84 -9.33
C GLY A 51 10.47 -5.22 -10.24
N ASN A 52 11.67 -5.16 -9.67
CA ASN A 52 12.91 -4.64 -10.26
C ASN A 52 13.51 -5.40 -11.46
N SER A 53 12.82 -6.39 -12.02
CA SER A 53 13.34 -7.21 -13.12
C SER A 53 12.24 -7.75 -14.03
N LEU A 54 12.58 -8.16 -15.24
CA LEU A 54 11.63 -8.75 -16.18
C LEU A 54 10.94 -10.02 -15.64
N SER A 55 11.63 -10.81 -14.82
CA SER A 55 11.04 -12.02 -14.20
C SER A 55 10.09 -11.70 -13.05
N SER A 56 10.30 -10.58 -12.36
CA SER A 56 9.43 -10.08 -11.28
C SER A 56 8.42 -9.03 -11.74
N ALA A 57 8.30 -8.81 -13.05
CA ALA A 57 7.39 -7.82 -13.62
C ALA A 57 5.93 -8.07 -13.21
N ARG A 58 5.22 -7.00 -12.84
CA ARG A 58 3.79 -7.06 -12.56
C ARG A 58 3.04 -7.55 -13.79
N ASN A 59 2.51 -8.76 -13.70
CA ASN A 59 1.72 -9.33 -14.78
C ASN A 59 0.32 -8.74 -14.77
N ILE A 60 0.05 -7.83 -15.71
CA ILE A 60 -1.28 -7.27 -15.86
C ILE A 60 -2.13 -8.10 -16.82
N GLY A 61 -1.56 -9.07 -17.54
CA GLY A 61 -2.32 -9.94 -18.47
C GLY A 61 -2.64 -9.23 -19.78
N THR A 62 -3.80 -9.53 -20.39
CA THR A 62 -4.19 -8.91 -21.66
C THR A 62 -4.52 -7.43 -21.47
N LEU A 63 -3.84 -6.56 -22.19
CA LEU A 63 -4.17 -5.13 -22.23
C LEU A 63 -5.37 -4.92 -23.16
N SER A 64 -6.55 -4.82 -22.56
CA SER A 64 -7.80 -4.45 -23.23
C SER A 64 -8.33 -3.17 -22.60
N GLY A 65 -8.40 -2.09 -23.40
CA GLY A 65 -8.77 -0.76 -22.92
C GLY A 65 -7.72 -0.10 -22.01
N SER A 66 -8.11 1.02 -21.41
CA SER A 66 -7.26 1.81 -20.51
C SER A 66 -7.16 1.15 -19.14
N ARG A 67 -5.95 1.13 -18.58
CA ARG A 67 -5.66 0.65 -17.24
C ARG A 67 -4.75 1.61 -16.52
N SER A 68 -4.97 1.74 -15.21
CA SER A 68 -4.18 2.62 -14.34
C SER A 68 -3.68 1.83 -13.15
N PHE A 69 -2.43 2.12 -12.77
CA PHE A 69 -1.76 1.53 -11.63
C PHE A 69 -1.07 2.63 -10.86
N SER A 70 -0.91 2.42 -9.56
CA SER A 70 -0.09 3.25 -8.71
C SER A 70 0.93 2.34 -8.03
N ASP A 71 2.18 2.77 -8.08
CA ASP A 71 3.35 2.09 -7.53
C ASP A 71 4.37 3.15 -7.10
N TRP A 72 5.50 2.71 -6.55
CA TRP A 72 6.55 3.61 -6.10
C TRP A 72 7.91 3.17 -6.61
N VAL A 73 8.64 4.11 -7.22
CA VAL A 73 10.04 3.93 -7.62
C VAL A 73 10.94 4.91 -6.85
N GLY A 74 12.09 4.45 -6.38
CA GLY A 74 13.08 5.23 -5.66
C GLY A 74 14.36 4.47 -5.31
N ARG A 75 15.11 4.93 -4.31
CA ARG A 75 16.43 4.36 -3.97
C ARG A 75 16.40 2.90 -3.54
N ALA A 76 15.31 2.47 -2.90
CA ALA A 76 15.12 1.10 -2.41
C ALA A 76 14.42 0.20 -3.43
N ASP A 77 13.66 0.79 -4.35
CA ASP A 77 12.93 0.10 -5.42
C ASP A 77 13.21 0.82 -6.74
N THR A 78 14.20 0.34 -7.46
CA THR A 78 14.86 1.13 -8.52
C THR A 78 14.13 1.10 -9.86
N ASN A 79 13.29 0.10 -10.10
CA ASN A 79 12.63 -0.15 -11.36
C ASN A 79 11.29 -0.84 -11.16
N ASP A 80 10.28 -0.38 -11.88
CA ASP A 80 8.98 -1.04 -11.94
C ASP A 80 8.81 -1.69 -13.31
N TYR A 81 8.89 -3.02 -13.38
CA TYR A 81 8.60 -3.73 -14.61
C TYR A 81 7.12 -4.15 -14.67
N TYR A 82 6.47 -3.86 -15.80
CA TYR A 82 5.12 -4.31 -16.10
C TYR A 82 5.16 -5.23 -17.32
N ARG A 83 4.38 -6.32 -17.31
CA ARG A 83 4.20 -7.19 -18.47
C ARG A 83 2.73 -7.34 -18.85
N PHE A 84 2.45 -7.26 -20.14
CA PHE A 84 1.12 -7.41 -20.70
C PHE A 84 1.15 -8.11 -22.05
N TYR A 85 0.01 -8.67 -22.43
CA TYR A 85 -0.22 -9.29 -23.73
C TYR A 85 -1.17 -8.40 -24.55
N VAL A 86 -0.90 -8.27 -25.86
CA VAL A 86 -1.82 -7.62 -26.80
C VAL A 86 -2.31 -8.68 -27.77
N GLY A 87 -3.62 -8.96 -27.75
CA GLY A 87 -4.21 -10.07 -28.51
C GLY A 87 -4.36 -9.84 -30.01
N SER A 88 -4.22 -8.60 -30.48
CA SER A 88 -4.35 -8.23 -31.88
C SER A 88 -3.52 -6.97 -32.15
N GLN A 89 -2.99 -6.81 -33.36
CA GLN A 89 -2.22 -5.62 -33.72
C GLN A 89 -3.03 -4.35 -33.44
N SER A 90 -2.45 -3.44 -32.66
CA SER A 90 -3.14 -2.26 -32.13
C SER A 90 -2.14 -1.12 -31.94
N ASN A 91 -2.63 0.12 -31.95
CA ASN A 91 -1.85 1.27 -31.53
C ASN A 91 -1.68 1.25 -30.00
N PHE A 92 -0.48 1.56 -29.52
CA PHE A 92 -0.16 1.66 -28.10
C PHE A 92 -0.03 3.13 -27.70
N SER A 93 -0.55 3.48 -26.53
CA SER A 93 -0.38 4.78 -25.90
C SER A 93 -0.09 4.57 -24.41
N LEU A 94 0.86 5.35 -23.89
CA LEU A 94 1.26 5.37 -22.49
C LEU A 94 1.23 6.82 -22.00
N ASN A 95 0.71 7.02 -20.79
CA ASN A 95 0.74 8.28 -20.07
C ASN A 95 1.26 8.00 -18.65
N LEU A 96 2.19 8.83 -18.17
CA LEU A 96 2.82 8.74 -16.85
C LEU A 96 2.75 10.11 -16.16
#